data_AF-X1K9Q1-F1
#
_entry.id   AF-X1K9Q1-F1
#
_cell.length_a   1.000
_cell.length_b   1.000
_cell.length_c   1.000
_cell.angle_alpha   90.00
_cell.angle_beta   90.00
_cell.angle_gamma   90.00
#
_symmetry.space_group_name_H-M   'P 1'
#
loop_
_entity.id
_entity.type
_entity.pdbx_description
1 polymer ?
#
loop_
_entity_poly.entity_id
_entity_poly.type
_entity_poly.pdbx_seq_one_letter_code
_entity_poly.pdbx_strand_id
1 'polypeptide(L)' 'MAESYDLLILDEINVACHYGLIDENKLLRFIKEKPDGLEIILTGRYASPRLIKTAHLVSEIKKIKHPFDGGIKAREGVEF' A
#
# COMPACT_ATOMS: atom_id res chain seq x y z
N MET A 1 8.40 7.22 -25.90
CA MET A 1 8.84 7.71 -24.58
C MET A 1 7.85 7.15 -23.59
N ALA A 2 8.28 6.45 -22.53
CA ALA A 2 7.34 6.02 -21.51
C ALA A 2 6.70 7.29 -20.92
N GLU A 3 5.37 7.32 -20.84
CA GLU A 3 4.63 8.42 -20.26
C GLU A 3 5.13 8.67 -18.82
N SER A 4 5.33 9.93 -18.47
CA SER A 4 5.66 10.33 -17.10
C SER A 4 4.38 10.33 -16.28
N TYR A 5 4.34 9.51 -15.24
CA TYR A 5 3.24 9.48 -14.28
C TYR A 5 3.59 10.33 -13.07
N ASP A 6 2.62 11.10 -12.58
CA ASP A 6 2.75 11.87 -11.35
C ASP A 6 2.36 11.06 -10.11
N LEU A 7 1.58 9.98 -10.26
CA LEU A 7 1.09 9.14 -9.18
C LEU A 7 1.21 7.65 -9.51
N LEU A 8 1.74 6.86 -8.56
CA LEU A 8 1.80 5.41 -8.61
C LEU A 8 1.16 4.80 -7.35
N ILE A 9 0.12 3.98 -7.53
CA ILE A 9 -0.54 3.26 -6.45
C ILE A 9 -0.08 1.81 -6.49
N LEU A 10 0.58 1.38 -5.42
CA LEU A 10 1.00 0.01 -5.20
C LEU A 10 0.03 -0.64 -4.21
N ASP A 11 -1.08 -1.14 -4.75
CA ASP A 11 -2.15 -1.76 -3.97
C ASP A 11 -1.69 -3.10 -3.37
N GLU A 12 -1.95 -3.31 -2.09
CA GLU A 12 -1.61 -4.49 -1.28
C GLU A 12 -0.11 -4.86 -1.25
N ILE A 13 0.77 -3.92 -1.61
CA ILE A 13 2.22 -4.13 -1.62
C ILE A 13 2.80 -4.45 -0.24
N ASN A 14 2.23 -3.88 0.82
CA ASN A 14 2.66 -4.15 2.19
C ASN A 14 2.46 -5.63 2.54
N VAL A 15 1.33 -6.21 2.11
CA VAL A 15 1.00 -7.62 2.31
C VAL A 15 1.93 -8.51 1.48
N ALA A 16 2.19 -8.12 0.21
CA ALA A 16 3.12 -8.84 -0.66
C ALA A 16 4.54 -8.89 -0.07
N CYS A 17 5.03 -7.78 0.50
CA CYS A 17 6.32 -7.76 1.20
C CYS A 17 6.30 -8.59 2.48
N HIS A 18 5.24 -8.51 3.28
CA HIS A 18 5.10 -9.27 4.51
C HIS A 18 5.19 -10.79 4.29
N TYR A 19 4.57 -11.28 3.21
CA TYR A 19 4.63 -12.70 2.83
C TYR A 19 5.85 -13.08 1.97
N GLY A 20 6.78 -12.15 1.72
CA GLY A 20 7.99 -12.41 0.94
C GLY A 20 7.76 -12.61 -0.57
N LEU A 21 6.58 -12.25 -1.08
CA LEU A 21 6.29 -12.27 -2.52
C LEU A 21 7.09 -11.18 -3.27
N ILE A 22 7.34 -10.07 -2.58
CA ILE A 22 8.20 -8.98 -3.04
C ILE A 22 9.30 -8.72 -2.00
N ASP A 23 10.55 -8.65 -2.45
CA ASP A 23 11.68 -8.26 -1.62
C ASP A 23 11.55 -6.78 -1.20
N GLU A 24 11.34 -6.54 0.09
CA GLU A 24 11.21 -5.20 0.66
C GLU A 24 12.43 -4.32 0.36
N ASN A 25 13.63 -4.87 0.24
CA ASN A 25 14.82 -4.08 -0.06
C ASN A 25 14.76 -3.50 -1.48
N LYS A 26 14.19 -4.24 -2.44
CA LYS A 26 13.96 -3.73 -3.79
C LYS A 26 12.92 -2.60 -3.78
N LEU A 27 11.85 -2.75 -3.01
CA LEU A 27 10.83 -1.72 -2.85
C LEU A 27 11.40 -0.45 -2.22
N LEU A 28 12.14 -0.55 -1.12
CA LEU A 28 12.76 0.60 -0.46
C LEU A 28 13.76 1.31 -1.37
N ARG A 29 14.53 0.56 -2.17
CA ARG A 29 15.43 1.13 -3.16
C ARG A 29 14.65 1.88 -4.24
N PHE A 30 13.60 1.28 -4.78
CA PHE A 30 12.73 1.91 -5.77
C PHE A 30 12.13 3.23 -5.27
N ILE A 31 11.59 3.24 -4.04
CA ILE A 31 11.03 4.45 -3.42
C ILE A 31 12.08 5.56 -3.30
N LYS A 32 13.34 5.21 -3.00
CA LYS A 32 14.44 6.17 -2.88
C LYS A 32 14.93 6.69 -4.23
N GLU A 33 14.91 5.86 -5.27
CA GLU A 33 15.39 6.19 -6.63
C GLU A 33 14.29 6.76 -7.54
N LYS A 34 13.05 6.89 -7.04
CA LYS A 34 11.92 7.42 -7.80
C LYS A 34 12.22 8.83 -8.33
N PRO A 35 11.62 9.24 -9.46
CA PRO A 35 11.64 10.64 -9.90
C PRO A 35 11.07 11.59 -8.84
N ASP A 36 11.58 12.82 -8.77
CA ASP A 36 11.17 13.80 -7.75
C ASP A 36 9.66 14.10 -7.80
N GLY A 37 9.09 14.23 -9.01
CA GLY A 37 7.67 14.53 -9.22
C GLY A 37 6.71 13.35 -9.04
N LEU A 38 7.20 12.12 -8.88
CA LEU A 38 6.35 10.95 -8.72
C LEU A 38 5.93 10.77 -7.25
N GLU A 39 4.63 10.79 -6.98
CA GLU A 39 4.04 10.40 -5.70
C GLU A 39 3.73 8.89 -5.69
N ILE A 40 4.02 8.23 -4.56
CA ILE A 40 3.83 6.77 -4.42
C ILE A 40 2.93 6.50 -3.22
N ILE A 41 1.84 5.78 -3.45
CA ILE A 41 0.91 5.32 -2.41
C ILE A 41 1.11 3.82 -2.23
N LEU A 42 1.37 3.39 -0.99
CA LEU A 42 1.45 1.98 -0.61
C LEU A 42 0.22 1.63 0.22
N THR A 43 -0.52 0.59 -0.18
CA THR A 43 -1.68 0.11 0.58
C THR A 43 -1.44 -1.30 1.13
N GLY A 44 -2.38 -1.75 1.96
CA GLY A 44 -2.37 -3.08 2.55
C GLY A 44 -1.89 -3.10 4.00
N ARG A 45 -2.19 -4.21 4.66
CA ARG A 45 -1.85 -4.45 6.06
C ARG A 45 -0.35 -4.75 6.23
N TYR A 46 0.11 -4.71 7.47
CA TYR A 46 1.47 -5.16 7.85
C TYR A 46 2.61 -4.35 7.23
N ALA A 47 2.40 -3.05 6.97
CA ALA A 47 3.49 -2.14 6.62
C ALA A 47 4.61 -2.26 7.65
N SER A 48 5.83 -2.57 7.19
CA SER A 48 6.95 -2.79 8.10
C SER A 48 7.39 -1.48 8.75
N PRO A 49 8.07 -1.54 9.92
CA PRO A 49 8.64 -0.34 10.53
C PRO A 49 9.60 0.42 9.61
N ARG A 50 10.26 -0.28 8.68
CA ARG A 50 11.15 0.33 7.68
C ARG A 50 10.35 1.15 6.67
N LEU A 51 9.28 0.59 6.11
CA LEU A 51 8.39 1.30 5.18
C LEU A 51 7.72 2.50 5.86
N ILE A 52 7.21 2.33 7.09
CA ILE A 52 6.61 3.41 7.88
C ILE A 52 7.60 4.55 8.10
N LYS A 53 8.85 4.23 8.46
CA LYS A 53 9.90 5.24 8.68
C LYS A 53 10.31 5.96 7.40
N THR A 54 10.24 5.29 6.25
CA THR A 54 10.58 5.88 4.95
C THR A 54 9.46 6.77 4.40
N ALA A 55 8.21 6.48 4.73
CA ALA A 55 7.06 7.25 4.23
C ALA A 55 6.98 8.65 4.86
N HIS A 56 6.64 9.65 4.03
CA HIS A 56 6.39 11.02 4.50
C HIS A 56 5.03 11.15 5.22
N LEU A 57 4.05 10.36 4.79
CA LEU A 57 2.70 10.32 5.35
C LEU A 57 2.33 8.87 5.64
N VAL A 58 1.81 8.60 6.83
CA VAL A 58 1.29 7.28 7.22
C VAL A 58 -0.09 7.46 7.84
N SER A 59 -1.07 6.76 7.30
CA SER A 59 -2.43 6.68 7.86
C SER A 59 -2.76 5.23 8.20
N GLU A 60 -3.30 5.00 9.40
CA GLU A 60 -3.69 3.68 9.88
C GLU A 60 -5.21 3.56 9.92
N ILE A 61 -5.76 2.64 9.13
CA ILE A 61 -7.19 2.31 9.17
C ILE A 61 -7.42 1.22 10.21
N LYS A 62 -8.00 1.59 11.36
CA LYS A 62 -8.39 0.65 12.42
C LYS A 62 -9.84 0.20 12.23
N LYS A 63 -10.05 -1.13 12.18
CA LYS A 63 -11.41 -1.71 12.14
C LYS A 63 -12.10 -1.55 13.50
N ILE A 64 -12.83 -0.44 13.70
CA ILE A 64 -13.66 -0.23 14.90
C ILE A 64 -14.95 -1.04 14.84
N LYS A 65 -15.57 -1.12 13.65
CA LYS A 65 -16.73 -1.97 13.34
C LYS A 65 -16.76 -2.26 11.84
N HIS A 66 -17.27 -3.42 11.43
CA HIS A 66 -17.44 -3.76 10.02
C HIS A 66 -18.74 -4.54 9.78
N PRO A 67 -19.49 -4.32 8.68
CA PRO A 67 -20.71 -5.09 8.36
C PRO A 67 -20.52 -6.62 8.39
N PHE A 68 -19.35 -7.07 7.97
CA PHE A 68 -18.94 -8.48 8.05
C PHE A 68 -19.01 -9.06 9.47
N ASP A 69 -18.74 -8.26 10.51
CA ASP A 69 -18.83 -8.70 11.90
C ASP A 69 -20.28 -9.04 12.30
N GLY A 70 -21.28 -8.49 11.58
CA GLY A 70 -22.71 -8.81 11.72
C GLY A 70 -23.22 -9.84 10.70
N GLY A 71 -22.33 -10.53 9.97
CA GLY A 71 -22.69 -11.56 8.99
C GLY A 71 -23.05 -11.05 7.58
N ILE A 72 -22.93 -9.75 7.32
CA ILE A 72 -23.14 -9.19 5.98
C ILE A 72 -21.94 -9.53 5.11
N LYS A 73 -22.17 -10.27 4.02
CA LYS A 73 -21.12 -10.64 3.05
C LYS A 73 -20.74 -9.44 2.16
N ALA A 74 -19.67 -9.62 1.39
CA ALA A 74 -19.21 -8.64 0.41
C ALA A 74 -20.33 -8.30 -0.60
N ARG A 75 -20.43 -7.02 -0.95
CA ARG A 75 -21.44 -6.46 -1.85
C ARG A 75 -20.75 -5.87 -3.07
N GLU A 76 -21.33 -6.15 -4.23
CA GLU A 76 -20.92 -5.57 -5.50
C GLU A 76 -21.08 -4.04 -5.47
N GLY A 77 -20.06 -3.33 -5.98
CA GLY A 77 -19.98 -1.87 -5.98
C GLY A 77 -19.59 -1.26 -4.63
N VAL A 78 -19.34 -2.07 -3.59
CA VAL A 78 -18.87 -1.56 -2.28
C VAL A 78 -17.59 -2.25 -1.82
N GLU A 79 -17.59 -3.58 -1.76
CA GLU A 79 -16.40 -4.35 -1.36
C GLU A 79 -15.61 -4.89 -2.57
N PHE A 80 -16.26 -5.04 -3.73
CA PHE A 80 -15.65 -5.45 -5.00
C PHE A 80 -16.44 -4.90 -6.20
#